data_AF-A0A7S1C473-F1
#
_entry.id   AF-A0A7S1C473-F1
#
_cell.length_a   1.000
_cell.length_b   1.000
_cell.length_c   1.000
_cell.angle_alpha   90.00
_cell.angle_beta   90.00
_cell.angle_gamma   90.00
#
_symmetry.space_group_name_H-M   'P 1'
#
loop_
_entity.id
_entity.type
_entity.pdbx_description
1 polymer ?
#
loop_
_entity_poly.entity_id
_entity_poly.type
_entity_poly.pdbx_seq_one_letter_code
_entity_poly.pdbx_strand_id
1 'polypeptide(L)'
;MAPMRALICVAVALALAAGAAAVDPYSVNLHVMVDAAAGTEGDIVFTIDPSKAPRGAERFKEAVEAGVYDNARFFRAIEGFMVQFGIPGEPAVAKEWKEKRIEDDEVVDSNTRG
;
A
#
# COMPACT_ATOMS: atom_id res chain seq x y z
N MET A 1 47.36 -11.17 38.12
CA MET A 1 45.95 -11.60 38.29
C MET A 1 45.06 -10.39 38.07
N ALA A 2 44.44 -10.28 36.90
CA ALA A 2 43.28 -9.38 36.67
C ALA A 2 42.05 -10.00 37.36
N PRO A 3 41.01 -9.22 37.75
CA PRO A 3 40.02 -8.69 36.80
C PRO A 3 39.56 -7.25 37.18
N MET A 4 38.99 -6.42 36.32
CA MET A 4 37.56 -6.45 36.00
C MET A 4 37.26 -5.32 34.99
N ARG A 5 36.51 -5.68 33.97
CA ARG A 5 36.10 -4.87 32.82
C ARG A 5 35.10 -3.80 33.26
N ALA A 6 35.38 -2.53 32.99
CA ALA A 6 34.37 -1.47 32.99
C ALA A 6 34.00 -1.17 31.53
N LEU A 7 32.98 -1.90 31.06
CA LEU A 7 32.28 -1.63 29.81
C LEU A 7 31.36 -0.43 30.09
N ILE A 8 31.75 0.78 29.68
CA ILE A 8 30.83 1.91 29.60
C ILE A 8 30.13 1.80 28.25
N CYS A 9 28.92 1.25 28.28
CA CYS A 9 28.01 1.22 27.15
C CYS A 9 27.62 2.65 26.78
N VAL A 10 28.23 3.20 25.74
CA VAL A 10 27.67 4.37 25.03
C VAL A 10 26.43 3.87 24.29
N ALA A 11 25.27 4.12 24.88
CA ALA A 11 24.00 3.98 24.20
C ALA A 11 23.93 5.05 23.10
N VAL A 12 24.38 4.69 21.90
CA VAL A 12 24.04 5.42 20.68
C VAL A 12 22.56 5.19 20.45
N ALA A 13 21.76 6.19 20.86
CA ALA A 13 20.36 6.28 20.49
C ALA A 13 20.29 6.42 18.97
N LEU A 14 20.10 5.30 18.28
CA LEU A 14 19.77 5.29 16.87
C LEU A 14 18.30 5.73 16.74
N ALA A 15 18.08 7.04 16.76
CA ALA A 15 16.82 7.60 16.31
C ALA A 15 16.73 7.40 14.80
N LEU A 16 16.10 6.31 14.37
CA LEU A 16 15.56 6.22 13.02
C LEU A 16 14.40 7.21 12.93
N ALA A 17 14.72 8.44 12.55
CA ALA A 17 13.76 9.31 11.90
C ALA A 17 13.44 8.64 10.55
N ALA A 18 12.30 7.94 10.48
CA ALA A 18 11.70 7.55 9.22
C ALA A 18 11.34 8.86 8.50
N GLY A 19 12.27 9.33 7.66
CA GLY A 19 12.02 10.47 6.81
C GLY A 19 10.86 10.14 5.91
N ALA A 20 9.77 10.88 6.05
CA ALA A 20 8.78 11.03 4.99
C ALA A 20 9.52 11.64 3.79
N ALA A 21 10.10 10.79 2.95
CA ALA A 21 10.58 11.22 1.65
C ALA A 21 9.34 11.71 0.92
N ALA A 22 9.31 13.01 0.62
CA ALA A 22 8.28 13.59 -0.23
C ALA A 22 8.46 12.98 -1.63
N VAL A 23 7.75 11.89 -1.89
CA VAL A 23 7.71 11.26 -3.20
C VAL A 23 6.69 12.02 -4.04
N ASP A 24 7.09 12.43 -5.23
CA ASP A 24 6.20 13.13 -6.16
C ASP A 24 4.93 12.30 -6.45
N PRO A 25 3.76 12.95 -6.61
CA PRO A 25 2.55 12.25 -6.99
C PRO A 25 2.76 11.44 -8.28
N TYR A 26 2.30 10.20 -8.28
CA TYR A 26 2.41 9.31 -9.44
C TYR A 26 1.04 8.81 -9.86
N SER A 27 0.94 8.46 -11.15
CA SER A 27 -0.30 7.92 -11.72
C SER A 27 -0.16 6.44 -12.02
N VAL A 28 -1.16 5.67 -11.65
CA VAL A 28 -1.29 4.24 -11.98
C VAL A 28 -2.53 4.06 -12.82
N ASN A 29 -2.38 3.48 -14.00
CA ASN A 29 -3.51 3.07 -14.83
C ASN A 29 -3.82 1.60 -14.56
N LEU A 30 -5.05 1.32 -14.12
CA LEU A 30 -5.59 -0.03 -14.04
C LEU A 30 -6.57 -0.24 -15.19
N HIS A 31 -6.25 -1.19 -16.07
CA HIS A 31 -7.18 -1.66 -17.08
C HIS A 31 -8.16 -2.66 -16.46
N VAL A 32 -9.46 -2.41 -16.63
CA VAL A 32 -10.53 -3.11 -15.91
C VAL A 32 -11.54 -3.69 -16.89
N MET A 33 -11.80 -4.98 -16.76
CA MET A 33 -12.95 -5.63 -17.38
C MET A 33 -14.18 -5.43 -16.49
N VAL A 34 -15.14 -4.63 -16.96
CA VAL A 34 -16.39 -4.33 -16.22
C VAL A 34 -17.41 -5.43 -16.41
N ASP A 35 -17.55 -5.93 -17.64
CA ASP A 35 -18.40 -7.07 -17.98
C ASP A 35 -17.66 -8.03 -18.91
N ALA A 36 -17.24 -9.17 -18.34
CA ALA A 36 -16.53 -10.20 -19.09
C ALA A 36 -17.43 -10.93 -20.11
N ALA A 37 -18.75 -10.96 -19.90
CA ALA A 37 -19.70 -11.59 -20.82
C ALA A 37 -20.05 -10.66 -21.99
N ALA A 38 -20.20 -9.37 -21.73
CA ALA A 38 -20.44 -8.36 -22.76
C ALA A 38 -19.15 -7.85 -23.44
N GLY A 39 -17.97 -8.21 -22.93
CA GLY A 39 -16.68 -7.72 -23.44
C GLY A 39 -16.48 -6.24 -23.18
N THR A 40 -17.04 -5.70 -22.09
CA THR A 40 -16.90 -4.29 -21.74
C THR A 40 -15.66 -4.08 -20.87
N GLU A 41 -14.76 -3.24 -21.35
CA GLU A 41 -13.49 -2.88 -20.71
C GLU A 41 -13.37 -1.36 -20.56
N GLY A 42 -12.50 -0.91 -19.66
CA GLY A 42 -12.23 0.50 -19.45
C GLY A 42 -11.01 0.72 -18.56
N ASP A 43 -10.47 1.93 -18.61
CA ASP A 43 -9.29 2.33 -17.85
C ASP A 43 -9.67 3.18 -16.64
N ILE A 44 -9.05 2.89 -15.49
CA ILE A 44 -9.15 3.71 -14.28
C ILE A 44 -7.75 4.24 -13.96
N VAL A 45 -7.61 5.57 -14.00
CA VAL A 45 -6.36 6.24 -13.65
C VAL A 45 -6.43 6.73 -12.21
N PHE A 46 -5.56 6.19 -11.36
CA PHE A 46 -5.39 6.63 -9.98
C PHE A 46 -4.22 7.61 -9.92
N THR A 47 -4.46 8.80 -9.39
CA THR A 47 -3.40 9.73 -8.99
C THR A 47 -3.16 9.57 -7.49
N ILE A 48 -1.97 9.12 -7.13
CA ILE A 48 -1.58 8.86 -5.74
C ILE A 48 -0.74 10.03 -5.25
N ASP A 49 -1.08 10.55 -4.07
CA ASP A 49 -0.36 11.61 -3.38
C ASP A 49 0.30 11.04 -2.11
N PRO A 50 1.61 10.71 -2.16
CA PRO A 50 2.33 10.13 -1.03
C PRO A 50 2.44 11.07 0.18
N SER A 51 2.21 12.38 0.01
CA SER A 51 2.31 13.35 1.12
C SER A 51 1.25 13.13 2.20
N LYS A 52 0.12 12.49 1.86
CA LYS A 52 -1.00 12.23 2.77
C LYS A 52 -0.92 10.88 3.49
N ALA A 53 -0.30 9.88 2.85
CA ALA A 53 -0.18 8.52 3.36
C ALA A 53 1.05 7.85 2.74
N PRO A 54 2.27 8.17 3.23
CA PRO A 54 3.50 7.72 2.59
C PRO A 54 3.65 6.20 2.58
N ARG A 55 3.32 5.52 3.68
CA ARG A 55 3.43 4.06 3.78
C ARG A 55 2.36 3.37 2.95
N GLY A 56 1.14 3.90 2.95
CA GLY A 56 0.05 3.42 2.11
C GLY A 56 0.36 3.56 0.62
N ALA A 57 0.93 4.69 0.21
CA ALA A 57 1.34 4.93 -1.18
C ALA A 57 2.47 3.98 -1.59
N GLU A 58 3.53 3.85 -0.79
CA GLU A 58 4.60 2.88 -1.03
C GLU A 58 4.05 1.46 -1.15
N ARG A 59 3.17 1.06 -0.23
CA ARG A 59 2.53 -0.26 -0.24
C ARG A 59 1.69 -0.51 -1.49
N PHE A 60 0.95 0.51 -1.94
CA PHE A 60 0.17 0.43 -3.16
C PHE A 60 1.08 0.28 -4.38
N LYS A 61 2.18 1.04 -4.44
CA LYS A 61 3.17 0.94 -5.51
C LYS A 61 3.80 -0.45 -5.56
N GLU A 62 4.24 -1.01 -4.44
CA GLU A 62 4.75 -2.38 -4.35
C GLU A 62 3.73 -3.41 -4.86
N ALA A 63 2.45 -3.25 -4.51
CA ALA A 63 1.40 -4.16 -4.93
C ALA A 63 1.16 -4.11 -6.44
N VAL A 64 1.20 -2.92 -7.04
CA VAL A 64 1.11 -2.74 -8.49
C VAL A 64 2.31 -3.35 -9.19
N GLU A 65 3.53 -3.05 -8.74
CA GLU A 65 4.76 -3.57 -9.35
C GLU A 65 4.90 -5.09 -9.21
N ALA A 66 4.37 -5.67 -8.12
CA ALA A 66 4.34 -7.11 -7.90
C ALA A 66 3.19 -7.84 -8.62
N GLY A 67 2.34 -7.14 -9.38
CA GLY A 67 1.23 -7.75 -10.13
C GLY A 67 0.11 -8.30 -9.25
N VAL A 68 -0.06 -7.79 -8.02
CA VAL A 68 -1.05 -8.29 -7.04
C VAL A 68 -2.48 -8.13 -7.55
N TYR A 69 -2.72 -7.07 -8.32
CA TYR A 69 -4.01 -6.73 -8.89
C TYR A 69 -4.28 -7.41 -10.23
N ASP A 70 -3.29 -8.12 -10.79
CA ASP A 70 -3.46 -8.80 -12.06
C ASP A 70 -4.50 -9.91 -11.91
N ASN A 71 -5.50 -9.90 -12.79
CA ASN A 71 -6.65 -10.79 -12.72
C ASN A 71 -7.44 -10.75 -11.39
N ALA A 72 -7.21 -9.75 -10.52
CA ALA A 72 -8.01 -9.56 -9.34
C ALA A 72 -9.48 -9.26 -9.73
N ARG A 73 -10.42 -9.77 -8.95
CA ARG A 73 -11.86 -9.60 -9.20
C ARG A 73 -12.46 -8.62 -8.20
N PHE A 74 -13.48 -7.88 -8.62
CA PHE A 74 -14.36 -7.18 -7.69
C PHE A 74 -15.17 -8.22 -6.91
N PHE A 75 -14.93 -8.32 -5.60
CA PHE A 75 -15.64 -9.26 -4.75
C PHE A 75 -16.83 -8.62 -4.04
N ARG A 76 -16.93 -7.29 -4.06
CA ARG A 76 -18.06 -6.55 -3.51
C ARG A 76 -18.34 -5.31 -4.35
N ALA A 77 -19.55 -5.21 -4.88
CA ALA A 77 -20.04 -4.03 -5.58
C ALA A 77 -21.39 -3.63 -4.97
N ILE A 78 -21.51 -2.37 -4.55
CA ILE A 78 -22.77 -1.81 -4.04
C ILE A 78 -23.09 -0.58 -4.88
N GLU A 79 -24.24 -0.63 -5.54
CA GLU A 79 -24.75 0.46 -6.36
C GLU A 79 -24.89 1.75 -5.55
N GLY A 80 -24.41 2.87 -6.11
CA GLY A 80 -24.46 4.18 -5.48
C GLY A 80 -23.51 4.40 -4.30
N PHE A 81 -22.63 3.45 -3.98
CA PHE A 81 -21.68 3.59 -2.87
C PHE A 81 -20.23 3.34 -3.26
N MET A 82 -19.85 2.07 -3.45
CA MET A 82 -18.45 1.72 -3.76
C MET A 82 -18.33 0.33 -4.37
N VAL A 83 -17.17 0.10 -4.99
CA VAL A 83 -16.68 -1.22 -5.38
C VAL A 83 -15.42 -1.52 -4.58
N GLN A 84 -15.25 -2.78 -4.18
CA GLN A 84 -14.09 -3.24 -3.44
C GLN A 84 -13.38 -4.34 -4.23
N PHE A 85 -12.07 -4.18 -4.37
CA PHE A 85 -11.14 -5.11 -5.02
C PHE A 85 -9.82 -5.19 -4.25
N GLY A 86 -8.90 -6.01 -4.73
CA GLY A 86 -7.55 -6.14 -4.17
C GLY A 86 -7.23 -7.49 -3.52
N ILE A 87 -8.10 -8.49 -3.67
CA ILE A 87 -7.76 -9.88 -3.37
C ILE A 87 -7.10 -10.48 -4.63
N PRO A 88 -5.86 -10.96 -4.56
CA PRO A 88 -5.19 -11.60 -5.70
C PRO A 88 -5.96 -12.82 -6.19
N GLY A 89 -5.96 -13.04 -7.51
CA GLY A 89 -6.57 -14.24 -8.10
C GLY A 89 -5.87 -15.54 -7.66
N GLU A 90 -4.56 -15.47 -7.39
CA GLU A 90 -3.75 -16.61 -6.97
C GLU A 90 -3.74 -16.78 -5.44
N PRO A 91 -4.18 -17.94 -4.90
CA PRO A 91 -4.23 -18.17 -3.46
C PRO A 91 -2.88 -18.06 -2.74
N ALA A 92 -1.79 -18.41 -3.43
CA ALA A 92 -0.44 -18.32 -2.88
C ALA A 92 -0.03 -16.86 -2.64
N VAL A 93 -0.30 -15.99 -3.63
CA VAL A 93 -0.07 -14.54 -3.53
C VAL A 93 -0.99 -13.96 -2.46
N ALA A 94 -2.29 -14.31 -2.46
CA ALA A 94 -3.22 -13.84 -1.44
C ALA A 94 -2.77 -14.16 0.00
N LYS A 95 -2.21 -15.36 0.22
CA LYS A 95 -1.67 -15.76 1.54
C LYS A 95 -0.47 -14.93 1.96
N GLU A 96 0.47 -14.69 1.05
CA GLU A 96 1.66 -13.87 1.33
C GLU A 96 1.26 -12.42 1.65
N TRP A 97 0.39 -11.85 0.83
CA TRP A 97 -0.03 -10.46 0.96
C TRP A 97 -0.92 -10.20 2.18
N LYS A 98 -1.62 -11.22 2.67
CA LYS A 98 -2.38 -11.16 3.92
C LYS A 98 -1.50 -10.98 5.16
N GLU A 99 -0.31 -11.58 5.16
CA GLU A 99 0.63 -11.51 6.30
C GLU A 99 1.54 -10.26 6.23
N LYS A 100 1.72 -9.69 5.03
CA LYS A 100 2.47 -8.44 4.81
C LYS A 100 1.68 -7.20 5.26
N ARG A 101 1.53 -7.05 6.58
CA ARG A 101 0.90 -5.89 7.21
C ARG A 101 1.88 -4.72 7.26
N ILE A 102 1.36 -3.52 7.06
CA ILE A 102 2.05 -2.25 7.33
C ILE A 102 1.46 -1.66 8.61
N GLU A 103 2.23 -0.84 9.33
CA GLU A 103 1.61 0.00 10.37
C GLU A 103 0.92 1.20 9.72
N ASP A 104 0.00 1.81 10.45
CA ASP A 104 -0.83 2.90 9.96
C ASP A 104 0.00 4.17 9.74
N ASP A 105 -0.40 4.97 8.75
CA ASP A 105 0.14 6.31 8.55
C ASP A 105 -0.47 7.29 9.56
N GLU A 106 0.25 8.35 9.90
CA GLU A 106 -0.32 9.41 10.73
C GLU A 106 -1.46 10.12 9.98
N VAL A 107 -2.52 10.49 10.69
CA VAL A 107 -3.65 11.22 10.09
C VAL A 107 -3.24 12.66 9.86
N VAL A 108 -2.89 12.98 8.61
CA VAL A 108 -2.45 14.34 8.21
C VAL A 108 -3.64 15.22 7.80
N ASP A 109 -4.73 14.64 7.33
CA ASP A 109 -5.91 15.35 6.81
C ASP A 109 -7.19 14.52 7.04
N SER A 110 -8.34 15.17 6.94
CA SER A 110 -9.66 14.54 7.06
C SER A 110 -10.45 14.65 5.76
N ASN A 111 -11.21 13.60 5.42
CA ASN A 111 -12.07 13.61 4.25
C ASN A 111 -13.18 14.65 4.42
N THR A 112 -13.07 15.78 3.71
CA THR A 112 -14.13 16.78 3.60
C THR A 112 -14.99 16.48 2.37
N ARG A 113 -16.27 16.86 2.42
CA ARG A 113 -17.15 16.72 1.26
C ARG A 113 -16.65 17.65 0.15
N GLY A 114 -16.32 17.08 -1.00
CA GLY A 114 -16.06 17.80 -2.24
C GLY A 114 -17.33 18.40 -2.83
#